data_AF-A0A5P9PJT8-F1
#
_entry.id   AF-A0A5P9PJT8-F1
#
_cell.length_a   1.000
_cell.length_b   1.000
_cell.length_c   1.000
_cell.angle_alpha   90.00
_cell.angle_beta   90.00
_cell.angle_gamma   90.00
#
_symmetry.space_group_name_H-M   'P 1'
#
loop_
_entity.id
_entity.type
_entity.pdbx_description
1 polymer ?
#
loop_
_entity_poly.entity_id
_entity_poly.type
_entity_poly.pdbx_seq_one_letter_code
_entity_poly.pdbx_strand_id
1 'polypeptide(L)'
;MTAEIDRFREDFERLLAEGDLLDFDALMTYDGYFDELPLYATYADISFLSELPLMERNGVLVRAAVEHLGRIYEHAERFYAGREFDFFCAVTVTGWEFLPEGDPLTPRFWRANPSRGVFEHLRLRPPGSEGSTIVAYLLGRDSGFLLNDDIVNGRLERVFVQLPDHPLPPGTIAD
;
A
#
# COMPACT_ATOMS: atom_id res chain seq x y z
N MET A 1 -13.07 -5.94 15.20
CA MET A 1 -11.66 -5.88 14.76
C MET A 1 -11.27 -4.50 14.21
N THR A 2 -12.25 -3.69 13.78
CA THR A 2 -12.12 -2.23 13.50
C THR A 2 -11.63 -1.41 14.71
N ALA A 3 -11.95 -1.86 15.92
CA ALA A 3 -11.67 -1.17 17.18
C ALA A 3 -10.20 -0.85 17.47
N GLU A 4 -9.25 -1.61 16.91
CA GLU A 4 -7.81 -1.36 17.14
C GLU A 4 -7.27 -0.23 16.27
N ILE A 5 -7.72 -0.13 15.01
CA ILE A 5 -7.36 1.01 14.15
C ILE A 5 -8.03 2.27 14.69
N ASP A 6 -9.29 2.16 15.13
CA ASP A 6 -10.02 3.27 15.75
C ASP A 6 -9.29 3.85 16.97
N ARG A 7 -8.56 3.03 17.72
CA ARG A 7 -7.74 3.47 18.87
C ARG A 7 -6.61 4.41 18.46
N PHE A 8 -5.99 4.21 17.30
CA PHE A 8 -4.82 4.97 16.84
C PHE A 8 -5.13 5.93 15.69
N ARG A 9 -6.42 6.17 15.43
CA ARG A 9 -6.89 6.95 14.28
C ARG A 9 -6.25 8.34 14.22
N GLU A 10 -6.20 9.05 15.34
CA GLU A 10 -5.60 10.40 15.40
C GLU A 10 -4.10 10.40 15.09
N ASP A 11 -3.36 9.40 15.60
CA ASP A 11 -1.93 9.25 15.33
C ASP A 11 -1.67 8.94 13.84
N PHE A 12 -2.51 8.11 13.21
CA PHE A 12 -2.43 7.85 11.78
C PHE A 12 -2.79 9.07 10.92
N GLU A 13 -3.83 9.82 11.28
CA GLU A 13 -4.16 11.05 10.56
C GLU A 13 -3.00 12.05 10.63
N ARG A 14 -2.34 12.19 11.79
CA ARG A 14 -1.12 13.00 11.91
C ARG A 14 -0.01 12.48 11.00
N LEU A 15 0.26 11.18 11.04
CA LEU A 15 1.30 10.53 10.23
C LEU A 15 1.06 10.76 8.73
N LEU A 16 -0.17 10.58 8.27
CA LEU A 16 -0.56 10.82 6.88
C LEU A 16 -0.44 12.30 6.49
N ALA A 17 -0.79 13.22 7.40
CA ALA A 17 -0.64 14.65 7.18
C ALA A 17 0.83 15.07 7.05
N GLU A 18 1.72 14.54 7.90
CA GLU A 18 3.16 14.83 7.89
C GLU A 18 3.86 14.29 6.64
N GLY A 19 3.33 13.20 6.05
CA GLY A 19 3.82 12.62 4.80
C GLY A 19 3.17 13.18 3.53
N ASP A 20 2.40 14.28 3.60
CA ASP A 20 1.62 14.85 2.49
C ASP A 20 0.64 13.85 1.83
N LEU A 21 0.29 12.75 2.52
CA LEU A 21 -0.61 11.70 2.03
C LEU A 21 -2.08 12.07 2.14
N LEU A 22 -2.42 13.18 2.81
CA LEU A 22 -3.77 13.73 2.88
C LEU A 22 -4.05 14.79 1.79
N ASP A 23 -3.04 15.27 1.07
CA ASP A 23 -3.24 16.16 -0.07
C ASP A 23 -3.56 15.34 -1.33
N PHE A 24 -4.81 14.88 -1.40
CA PHE A 24 -5.24 14.01 -2.50
C PHE A 24 -5.17 14.69 -3.87
N ASP A 25 -5.37 16.00 -3.95
CA ASP A 25 -5.24 16.72 -5.23
C ASP A 25 -3.79 16.73 -5.71
N ALA A 26 -2.82 16.90 -4.80
CA ALA A 26 -1.41 16.76 -5.13
C ALA A 26 -1.08 15.34 -5.64
N LEU A 27 -1.65 14.29 -5.02
CA LEU A 27 -1.46 12.90 -5.48
C LEU A 27 -1.98 12.65 -6.90
N MET A 28 -3.05 13.36 -7.30
CA MET A 28 -3.67 13.27 -8.63
C MET A 28 -3.07 14.22 -9.67
N THR A 29 -2.10 15.06 -9.30
CA THR A 29 -1.49 16.00 -10.24
C THR A 29 -0.26 15.37 -10.91
N TYR A 30 -0.15 15.54 -12.23
CA TYR A 30 0.94 15.00 -13.05
C TYR A 30 2.29 15.52 -12.59
N ASP A 31 3.20 14.61 -12.23
CA ASP A 31 4.61 14.91 -11.95
C ASP A 31 5.57 14.18 -12.91
N GLY A 32 5.05 13.37 -13.83
CA GLY A 32 5.84 12.63 -14.82
C GLY A 32 6.72 11.52 -14.23
N TYR A 33 6.47 11.10 -12.98
CA TYR A 33 7.28 10.10 -12.28
C TYR A 33 6.39 9.09 -11.53
N PHE A 34 6.97 7.97 -11.12
CA PHE A 34 6.34 7.06 -10.17
C PHE A 34 6.98 7.28 -8.80
N ASP A 35 6.20 7.24 -7.73
CA ASP A 35 6.72 7.46 -6.38
C ASP A 35 6.29 6.34 -5.44
N GLU A 36 7.12 6.07 -4.44
CA GLU A 36 6.84 5.16 -3.33
C GLU A 36 6.88 5.95 -2.03
N LEU A 37 5.75 6.52 -1.66
CA LEU A 37 5.61 7.35 -0.46
C LEU A 37 5.44 6.43 0.75
N PRO A 38 6.37 6.38 1.70
CA PRO A 38 6.23 5.49 2.85
C PRO A 38 5.13 5.98 3.79
N LEU A 39 4.42 5.06 4.44
CA LEU A 39 3.46 5.42 5.48
C LEU A 39 4.15 6.16 6.65
N TYR A 40 5.39 5.79 6.96
CA TYR A 40 6.23 6.42 7.98
C TYR A 40 7.69 6.44 7.53
N ALA A 41 8.46 7.45 7.96
CA ALA A 41 9.88 7.59 7.60
C ALA A 41 10.82 7.01 8.66
N THR A 42 10.41 7.06 9.93
CA THR A 42 11.23 6.65 11.08
C THR A 42 10.44 5.81 12.08
N TYR A 43 11.13 5.04 12.92
CA TYR A 43 10.48 4.30 14.02
C TYR A 43 9.91 5.22 15.10
N ALA A 44 10.38 6.47 15.20
CA ALA A 44 9.79 7.45 16.11
C ALA A 44 8.37 7.82 15.64
N ASP A 45 8.14 7.89 14.33
CA ASP A 45 6.84 8.25 13.75
C ASP A 45 5.76 7.23 14.15
N ILE A 46 6.13 5.96 14.33
CA ILE A 46 5.24 4.86 14.72
C ILE A 46 5.41 4.43 16.18
N SER A 47 6.05 5.25 17.02
CA SER A 47 6.31 4.89 18.42
C SER A 47 5.02 4.75 19.25
N PHE A 48 3.91 5.34 18.80
CA PHE A 48 2.59 5.17 19.42
C PHE A 48 2.09 3.71 19.40
N LEU A 49 2.70 2.85 18.58
CA LEU A 49 2.45 1.41 18.51
C LEU A 49 3.46 0.58 19.34
N SER A 50 4.31 1.21 20.18
CA SER A 50 5.40 0.53 20.90
C SER A 50 4.92 -0.60 21.81
N GLU A 51 3.75 -0.42 22.42
CA GLU A 51 3.19 -1.36 23.39
C GLU A 51 2.56 -2.61 22.74
N LEU A 52 2.37 -2.59 21.41
CA LEU A 52 1.81 -3.72 20.70
C LEU A 52 2.89 -4.78 20.38
N PRO A 53 2.55 -6.07 20.50
CA PRO A 53 3.34 -7.15 19.91
C PRO A 53 3.60 -6.90 18.42
N LEU A 54 4.75 -7.33 17.91
CA LEU A 54 5.20 -7.05 16.54
C LEU A 54 4.14 -7.37 15.48
N MET A 55 3.48 -8.54 15.59
CA MET A 55 2.47 -8.94 14.60
C MET A 55 1.19 -8.10 14.68
N GLU A 56 0.79 -7.67 15.87
CA GLU A 56 -0.35 -6.75 16.04
C GLU A 56 0.00 -5.37 15.49
N ARG A 57 1.20 -4.86 15.79
CA ARG A 57 1.73 -3.61 15.22
C ARG A 57 1.71 -3.65 13.69
N ASN A 58 2.24 -4.72 13.09
CA ASN A 58 2.25 -4.90 11.64
C ASN A 58 0.82 -4.97 11.06
N GLY A 59 -0.09 -5.62 11.78
CA GLY A 59 -1.50 -5.68 11.41
C GLY A 59 -2.14 -4.29 11.37
N VAL A 60 -1.89 -3.48 12.39
CA VAL A 60 -2.39 -2.10 12.46
C VAL A 60 -1.80 -1.24 11.35
N LEU A 61 -0.48 -1.31 11.10
CA LEU A 61 0.20 -0.56 10.04
C LEU A 61 -0.33 -0.90 8.64
N VAL A 62 -0.38 -2.19 8.30
CA VAL A 62 -0.82 -2.65 6.97
C VAL A 62 -2.29 -2.30 6.74
N ARG A 63 -3.16 -2.49 7.74
CA ARG A 63 -4.58 -2.17 7.60
C ARG A 63 -4.83 -0.67 7.51
N ALA A 64 -4.13 0.15 8.28
CA ALA A 64 -4.25 1.61 8.19
C ALA A 64 -3.82 2.13 6.81
N ALA A 65 -2.73 1.58 6.24
CA ALA A 65 -2.30 1.91 4.88
C ALA A 65 -3.39 1.57 3.84
N VAL A 66 -4.00 0.39 3.97
CA VAL A 66 -5.02 -0.08 3.02
C VAL A 66 -6.36 0.64 3.20
N GLU A 67 -6.75 1.01 4.43
CA GLU A 67 -7.89 1.91 4.68
C GLU A 67 -7.66 3.27 3.99
N HIS A 68 -6.44 3.81 4.09
CA HIS A 68 -6.09 5.06 3.41
C HIS A 68 -6.06 4.93 1.88
N LEU A 69 -5.60 3.79 1.35
CA LEU A 69 -5.67 3.49 -0.08
C LEU A 69 -7.12 3.60 -0.61
N GLY A 70 -8.10 3.13 0.16
CA GLY A 70 -9.52 3.32 -0.15
C GLY A 70 -9.90 4.79 -0.31
N ARG A 71 -9.47 5.66 0.62
CA ARG A 71 -9.71 7.11 0.56
C ARG A 71 -9.07 7.76 -0.67
N ILE A 72 -7.85 7.34 -1.03
CA ILE A 72 -7.16 7.81 -2.23
C ILE A 72 -7.98 7.48 -3.48
N TYR A 73 -8.49 6.25 -3.58
CA TYR A 73 -9.30 5.84 -4.73
C TYR A 73 -10.66 6.53 -4.79
N GLU A 74 -11.37 6.66 -3.66
CA GLU A 74 -12.61 7.44 -3.59
C GLU A 74 -12.41 8.89 -4.06
N HIS A 75 -11.23 9.47 -3.80
CA HIS A 75 -10.87 10.77 -4.36
C HIS A 75 -10.57 10.71 -5.86
N ALA A 76 -9.77 9.73 -6.30
CA ALA A 76 -9.42 9.55 -7.70
C ALA A 76 -10.66 9.41 -8.60
N GLU A 77 -11.64 8.58 -8.20
CA GLU A 77 -12.91 8.42 -8.93
C GLU A 77 -13.65 9.75 -9.13
N ARG A 78 -13.68 10.59 -8.09
CA ARG A 78 -14.28 11.93 -8.15
C ARG A 78 -13.46 12.88 -9.01
N PHE A 79 -12.14 12.85 -8.89
CA PHE A 79 -11.21 13.72 -9.63
C PHE A 79 -11.25 13.47 -11.14
N TYR A 80 -11.33 12.20 -11.54
CA TYR A 80 -11.39 11.77 -12.94
C TYR A 80 -12.83 11.65 -13.48
N ALA A 81 -13.86 12.02 -12.72
CA ALA A 81 -15.26 11.92 -13.16
C ALA A 81 -15.47 12.62 -14.52
N GLY A 82 -15.88 11.86 -15.53
CA GLY A 82 -16.07 12.34 -16.91
C GLY A 82 -14.80 12.51 -17.73
N ARG A 83 -13.66 11.98 -17.26
CA ARG A 83 -12.35 11.98 -17.94
C ARG A 83 -11.84 10.54 -18.09
N GLU A 84 -10.80 10.37 -18.88
CA GLU A 84 -10.07 9.10 -18.94
C GLU A 84 -9.32 8.87 -17.63
N PHE A 85 -9.53 7.70 -17.02
CA PHE A 85 -8.86 7.30 -15.78
C PHE A 85 -7.46 6.76 -16.11
N ASP A 86 -6.42 7.56 -15.84
CA ASP A 86 -5.01 7.23 -16.09
C ASP A 86 -4.19 7.42 -14.81
N PHE A 87 -4.68 6.82 -13.72
CA PHE A 87 -4.06 6.85 -12.40
C PHE A 87 -3.91 5.42 -11.90
N PHE A 88 -2.90 5.18 -11.08
CA PHE A 88 -2.81 3.98 -10.28
C PHE A 88 -2.16 4.31 -8.96
N CYS A 89 -2.70 3.71 -7.90
CA CYS A 89 -2.06 3.64 -6.61
C CYS A 89 -2.15 2.20 -6.10
N ALA A 90 -1.25 1.77 -5.23
CA ALA A 90 -1.35 0.53 -4.49
C ALA A 90 -0.58 0.68 -3.18
N VAL A 91 -0.86 -0.19 -2.21
CA VAL A 91 0.01 -0.32 -1.06
C VAL A 91 1.07 -1.37 -1.39
N THR A 92 2.34 -1.02 -1.27
CA THR A 92 3.45 -1.99 -1.30
C THR A 92 3.89 -2.26 0.12
N VAL A 93 4.14 -3.52 0.46
CA VAL A 93 4.66 -3.94 1.76
C VAL A 93 6.03 -4.57 1.58
N THR A 94 6.99 -4.21 2.43
CA THR A 94 8.35 -4.77 2.47
C THR A 94 8.81 -5.01 3.92
N GLY A 95 10.02 -5.53 4.09
CA GLY A 95 10.71 -5.59 5.39
C GLY A 95 10.48 -6.90 6.16
N TRP A 96 9.92 -7.92 5.52
CA TRP A 96 9.74 -9.24 6.14
C TRP A 96 11.06 -9.89 6.51
N GLU A 97 12.15 -9.57 5.81
CA GLU A 97 13.48 -10.09 6.13
C GLU A 97 14.01 -9.61 7.49
N PHE A 98 13.50 -8.49 8.00
CA PHE A 98 13.90 -7.89 9.27
C PHE A 98 12.96 -8.25 10.44
N LEU A 99 11.87 -8.99 10.18
CA LEU A 99 10.98 -9.47 11.24
C LEU A 99 11.69 -10.28 12.33
N PRO A 100 12.68 -11.15 12.04
CA PRO A 100 13.43 -11.86 13.08
C PRO A 100 14.21 -10.95 14.03
N GLU A 101 14.53 -9.73 13.58
CA GLU A 101 15.25 -8.70 14.35
C GLU A 101 14.29 -7.83 15.20
N GLY A 102 12.98 -7.99 14.98
CA GLY A 102 11.95 -7.23 15.68
C GLY A 102 11.45 -6.01 14.92
N ASP A 103 11.94 -5.78 13.70
CA ASP A 103 11.58 -4.61 12.90
C ASP A 103 10.19 -4.76 12.28
N PRO A 104 9.39 -3.68 12.26
CA PRO A 104 8.06 -3.71 11.65
C PRO A 104 8.13 -3.75 10.13
N LEU A 105 7.07 -4.28 9.52
CA LEU A 105 6.85 -4.17 8.08
C LEU A 105 6.67 -2.70 7.69
N THR A 106 7.06 -2.36 6.47
CA THR A 106 6.96 -1.00 5.93
C THR A 106 5.95 -0.96 4.77
N PRO A 107 4.70 -0.52 5.04
CA PRO A 107 3.76 -0.15 3.98
C PRO A 107 4.18 1.17 3.30
N ARG A 108 4.06 1.23 1.98
CA ARG A 108 4.23 2.44 1.17
C ARG A 108 3.08 2.58 0.17
N PHE A 109 2.83 3.79 -0.28
CA PHE A 109 1.89 4.10 -1.36
C PHE A 109 2.68 4.22 -2.65
N TRP A 110 2.60 3.19 -3.48
CA TRP A 110 3.14 3.21 -4.83
C TRP A 110 2.13 3.90 -5.72
N ARG A 111 2.50 4.98 -6.41
CA ARG A 111 1.59 5.72 -7.30
C ARG A 111 2.21 6.02 -8.67
N ALA A 112 1.35 6.12 -9.68
CA ALA A 112 1.70 6.50 -11.03
C ALA A 112 0.58 7.33 -11.69
N ASN A 113 0.96 8.45 -12.33
CA ASN A 113 0.07 9.34 -13.06
C ASN A 113 0.83 10.11 -14.18
N PRO A 114 0.72 9.71 -15.46
CA PRO A 114 -0.13 8.66 -15.99
C PRO A 114 0.34 7.27 -15.57
N SER A 115 -0.59 6.33 -15.49
CA SER A 115 -0.30 4.97 -15.04
C SER A 115 0.14 4.06 -16.19
N ARG A 116 -0.37 4.29 -17.41
CA ARG A 116 -0.14 3.45 -18.61
C ARG A 116 1.30 3.00 -18.86
N GLY A 117 2.27 3.91 -18.76
CA GLY A 117 3.67 3.59 -19.06
C GLY A 117 4.36 2.73 -18.00
N VAL A 118 3.84 2.70 -16.77
CA VAL A 118 4.55 2.01 -15.67
C VAL A 118 4.28 0.51 -15.66
N PHE A 119 3.11 0.08 -16.13
CA PHE A 119 2.77 -1.35 -16.17
C PHE A 119 3.49 -2.13 -17.25
N GLU A 120 4.04 -1.46 -18.28
CA GLU A 120 4.93 -2.10 -19.25
C GLU A 120 6.20 -2.68 -18.60
N HIS A 121 6.57 -2.14 -17.43
CA HIS A 121 7.75 -2.53 -16.67
C HIS A 121 7.44 -3.31 -15.39
N LEU A 122 6.17 -3.34 -14.96
CA LEU A 122 5.74 -4.03 -13.74
C LEU A 122 5.38 -5.49 -14.05
N ARG A 123 6.09 -6.44 -13.45
CA ARG A 123 5.85 -7.88 -13.63
C ARG A 123 5.33 -8.51 -12.34
N LEU A 124 4.07 -8.21 -12.05
CA LEU A 124 3.36 -8.78 -10.92
C LEU A 124 3.11 -10.28 -11.15
N ARG A 125 3.33 -11.08 -10.10
CA ARG A 125 3.01 -12.50 -10.08
C ARG A 125 1.87 -12.76 -9.09
N PRO A 126 1.08 -13.82 -9.32
CA PRO A 126 0.13 -14.29 -8.32
C PRO A 126 0.80 -14.51 -6.95
N PRO A 127 0.08 -14.30 -5.83
CA PRO A 127 0.66 -14.39 -4.50
C PRO A 127 1.06 -15.84 -4.21
N GLY A 128 2.33 -16.05 -3.89
CA GLY A 128 2.88 -17.37 -3.52
C GLY A 128 4.08 -17.31 -2.60
N SER A 129 4.57 -16.12 -2.30
CA SER A 129 5.70 -15.88 -1.41
C SER A 129 5.35 -15.93 0.08
N GLU A 130 6.38 -16.00 0.92
CA GLU A 130 6.24 -15.82 2.38
C GLU A 130 5.69 -14.42 2.71
N GLY A 131 6.17 -13.38 2.01
CA GLY A 131 5.69 -12.02 2.18
C GLY A 131 4.19 -11.89 1.92
N SER A 132 3.68 -12.41 0.80
CA SER A 132 2.25 -12.35 0.50
C SER A 132 1.42 -13.20 1.46
N THR A 133 1.97 -14.30 1.97
CA THR A 133 1.32 -15.11 3.03
C THR A 133 1.18 -14.31 4.33
N ILE A 134 2.22 -13.59 4.75
CA ILE A 134 2.20 -12.72 5.93
C ILE A 134 1.19 -11.59 5.74
N VAL A 135 1.25 -10.87 4.61
CA VAL A 135 0.35 -9.74 4.31
C VAL A 135 -1.11 -10.22 4.27
N ALA A 136 -1.39 -11.35 3.64
CA ALA A 136 -2.73 -11.95 3.64
C ALA A 136 -3.22 -12.23 5.08
N TYR A 137 -2.35 -12.79 5.94
CA TYR A 137 -2.70 -13.02 7.34
C TYR A 137 -3.01 -11.71 8.08
N LEU A 138 -2.21 -10.67 7.90
CA LEU A 138 -2.40 -9.36 8.54
C LEU A 138 -3.73 -8.70 8.10
N LEU A 139 -4.10 -8.86 6.83
CA LEU A 139 -5.37 -8.42 6.27
C LEU A 139 -6.55 -9.36 6.61
N GLY A 140 -6.35 -10.40 7.43
CA GLY A 140 -7.40 -11.34 7.79
C GLY A 140 -7.87 -12.23 6.63
N ARG A 141 -7.07 -12.32 5.56
CA ARG A 141 -7.41 -12.98 4.28
C ARG A 141 -8.69 -12.42 3.65
N ASP A 142 -8.93 -11.13 3.82
CA ASP A 142 -10.05 -10.44 3.22
C ASP A 142 -9.94 -10.48 1.69
N SER A 143 -10.95 -11.06 1.04
CA SER A 143 -11.05 -11.14 -0.42
C SER A 143 -11.34 -9.79 -1.09
N GLY A 144 -11.63 -8.75 -0.29
CA GLY A 144 -11.70 -7.36 -0.74
C GLY A 144 -10.36 -6.76 -1.14
N PHE A 145 -9.26 -7.51 -1.06
CA PHE A 145 -7.94 -7.09 -1.54
C PHE A 145 -7.33 -8.10 -2.51
N LEU A 146 -6.70 -7.58 -3.56
CA LEU A 146 -5.84 -8.36 -4.45
C LEU A 146 -4.39 -8.24 -4.00
N LEU A 147 -3.72 -9.38 -3.89
CA LEU A 147 -2.30 -9.45 -3.57
C LEU A 147 -1.50 -9.89 -4.78
N ASN A 148 -0.36 -9.26 -5.02
CA ASN A 148 0.59 -9.69 -6.05
C ASN A 148 2.03 -9.62 -5.52
N ASP A 149 2.85 -10.59 -5.92
CA ASP A 149 4.28 -10.61 -5.64
C ASP A 149 5.05 -9.87 -6.74
N ASP A 150 5.93 -8.95 -6.37
CA ASP A 150 6.89 -8.35 -7.29
C ASP A 150 8.25 -9.04 -7.13
N ILE A 151 8.60 -9.85 -8.14
CA ILE A 151 9.83 -10.64 -8.16
C ILE A 151 10.85 -10.01 -9.11
N VAL A 152 11.91 -9.43 -8.57
CA VAL A 152 13.02 -8.85 -9.33
C VAL A 152 14.24 -9.73 -9.18
N ASN A 153 14.84 -10.15 -10.29
CA ASN A 153 16.03 -11.01 -10.31
C ASN A 153 15.89 -12.31 -9.47
N GLY A 154 14.66 -12.85 -9.37
CA GLY A 154 14.37 -14.06 -8.61
C GLY A 154 14.17 -13.85 -7.10
N ARG A 155 14.23 -12.61 -6.62
CA ARG A 155 13.96 -12.23 -5.23
C ARG A 155 12.62 -11.50 -5.13
N LEU A 156 11.87 -11.76 -4.06
CA LEU A 156 10.72 -10.94 -3.69
C LEU A 156 11.21 -9.57 -3.20
N GLU A 157 10.82 -8.50 -3.89
CA GLU A 157 11.16 -7.13 -3.51
C GLU A 157 10.03 -6.48 -2.70
N ARG A 158 8.77 -6.70 -3.12
CA ARG A 158 7.59 -6.10 -2.49
C ARG A 158 6.36 -6.96 -2.73
N VAL A 159 5.39 -6.85 -1.82
CA VAL A 159 4.03 -7.38 -2.00
C VAL A 159 3.12 -6.20 -2.30
N PHE A 160 2.44 -6.23 -3.44
CA PHE A 160 1.40 -5.27 -3.78
C PHE A 160 0.07 -5.69 -3.16
N VAL A 161 -0.64 -4.70 -2.60
CA VAL A 161 -2.01 -4.78 -2.10
C VAL A 161 -2.84 -3.76 -2.88
N GLN A 162 -3.91 -4.22 -3.52
CA GLN A 162 -4.78 -3.44 -4.41
C GLN A 162 -6.24 -3.66 -4.06
N LEU A 163 -7.11 -2.72 -4.45
CA LEU A 163 -8.55 -2.95 -4.47
C LEU A 163 -8.94 -3.73 -5.75
N PRO A 164 -9.89 -4.69 -5.68
CA PRO A 164 -10.19 -5.62 -6.77
C PRO A 164 -10.77 -4.96 -8.03
N ASP A 165 -11.49 -3.86 -7.87
CA ASP A 165 -12.15 -3.17 -8.97
C ASP A 165 -11.28 -2.08 -9.61
N HIS A 166 -10.05 -1.89 -9.12
CA HIS A 166 -9.17 -0.88 -9.69
C HIS A 166 -8.58 -1.37 -11.03
N PRO A 167 -8.69 -0.59 -12.11
CA PRO A 167 -8.15 -0.99 -13.40
C PRO A 167 -6.64 -1.23 -13.32
N LEU A 168 -6.24 -2.47 -13.58
CA LEU A 168 -4.91 -2.78 -14.08
C LEU A 168 -4.95 -2.52 -15.58
N PRO A 169 -4.09 -1.64 -16.14
CA PRO A 169 -4.04 -1.51 -17.58
C PRO A 169 -3.55 -2.82 -18.22
N PRO A 170 -3.90 -3.04 -19.49
CA PRO A 170 -3.75 -4.35 -20.14
C PRO A 170 -2.32 -4.89 -20.07
N GLY A 171 -2.16 -6.18 -19.71
CA GLY A 171 -0.87 -6.89 -19.72
C GLY A 171 -0.29 -7.25 -18.35
N THR A 172 -0.96 -6.91 -17.25
CA THR A 172 -0.48 -7.19 -15.88
C THR A 172 -0.77 -8.62 -15.38
N ILE A 173 -1.59 -9.40 -16.10
CA ILE A 173 -1.80 -10.82 -15.81
C ILE A 173 -1.07 -11.63 -16.88
N ALA A 174 0.01 -12.29 -16.49
CA ALA A 174 0.57 -13.38 -17.29
C ALA A 174 -0.28 -14.63 -17.01
N ASP A 175 -0.78 -15.24 -18.08
CA ASP A 175 -1.45 -16.56 -18.10
C ASP A 175 -0.68 -17.64 -17.33
#